data_AF-A0A357FW20-F1
#
_entry.id   AF-A0A357FW20-F1
#
_cell.length_a   1.000
_cell.length_b   1.000
_cell.length_c   1.000
_cell.angle_alpha   90.00
_cell.angle_beta   90.00
_cell.angle_gamma   90.00
#
_symmetry.space_group_name_H-M   'P 1'
#
loop_
_entity.id
_entity.type
_entity.pdbx_description
1 polymer ?
#
loop_
_entity_poly.entity_id
_entity_poly.type
_entity_poly.pdbx_seq_one_letter_code
_entity_poly.pdbx_strand_id
1 'polypeptide(L)'
;MVIFATCLTFVHGIGLVRAESTGYSSILTGPLGLNTVPSARMAPAGTVTAGISTLDPYVHGYIGFQIAQPLYINIRQSAEVSDINDEARRLYPGVDFKLRLLDENAYRPSIAIGLQSAIGHKRMAGEYLALSKRYNDFDFTLGMGWGRYGSAAHIGNPLKALHSHFGKNRDLDGEMPNAPSDWFTGEDIGFFGGVEYFTPWVNGLSAKFDWGADRYESERAAFGFDPAAPWSAALVYRPAPWTDASIGIQGTEKIMGRLSFQASPDMWPFQSSKKDAPAPLRTHRSGDADPAQMQISADSAGIDLYDAASDAKFARAMLYMNAGTPAPRQLGRAARHMANHGGKDAEEFYITPIVYNLRGPAVRLMRSDFEQALVHNQGSPQEIWRNVEFITDDSKTEKTGTKKPFSFLDYFGPKNYKFILDNDISLSEEDS
;
A
#
# COMPACT_ATOMS: atom_id res chain seq x y z
N MET A 1 -59.31 -4.65 25.54
CA MET A 1 -58.06 -4.31 26.24
C MET A 1 -57.21 -5.56 26.32
N VAL A 2 -56.36 -5.79 25.30
CA VAL A 2 -55.32 -6.84 25.28
C VAL A 2 -54.15 -6.24 24.50
N ILE A 3 -53.01 -6.07 25.15
CA ILE A 3 -51.76 -5.55 24.59
C ILE A 3 -50.88 -6.76 24.26
N PHE A 4 -50.50 -6.93 23.00
CA PHE A 4 -49.43 -7.86 22.61
C PHE A 4 -48.15 -7.05 22.44
N ALA A 5 -47.17 -7.33 23.31
CA ALA A 5 -45.81 -6.83 23.22
C ALA A 5 -44.99 -7.82 22.38
N THR A 6 -44.45 -7.36 21.25
CA THR A 6 -43.47 -8.12 20.47
C THR A 6 -42.12 -7.42 20.57
N CYS A 7 -41.23 -8.03 21.35
CA CYS A 7 -39.85 -7.61 21.54
C CYS A 7 -39.02 -8.12 20.34
N LEU A 8 -38.50 -7.21 19.51
CA LEU A 8 -37.60 -7.53 18.40
C LEU A 8 -36.16 -7.20 18.82
N THR A 9 -35.42 -8.21 19.27
CA THR A 9 -33.98 -8.14 19.52
C THR A 9 -33.21 -8.06 18.21
N PHE A 10 -32.62 -6.90 17.91
CA PHE A 10 -31.63 -6.73 16.85
C PHE A 10 -30.28 -7.28 17.31
N VAL A 11 -29.94 -8.48 16.84
CA VAL A 11 -28.59 -9.05 16.97
C VAL A 11 -27.65 -8.24 16.08
N HIS A 12 -26.69 -7.56 16.69
CA HIS A 12 -25.62 -6.85 16.00
C HIS A 12 -24.71 -7.86 15.29
N GLY A 13 -24.88 -8.00 13.98
CA GLY A 13 -23.90 -8.63 13.11
C GLY A 13 -22.63 -7.80 13.12
N ILE A 14 -21.52 -8.41 13.58
CA ILE A 14 -20.17 -7.89 13.40
C ILE A 14 -19.93 -7.81 11.90
N GLY A 15 -20.05 -6.62 11.34
CA GLY A 15 -19.77 -6.36 9.93
C GLY A 15 -18.31 -6.69 9.65
N LEU A 16 -18.09 -7.65 8.75
CA LEU A 16 -16.81 -7.78 8.06
C LEU A 16 -16.43 -6.40 7.53
N VAL A 17 -15.26 -5.90 7.94
CA VAL A 17 -14.61 -4.77 7.28
C VAL A 17 -14.27 -5.23 5.88
N ARG A 18 -15.19 -4.98 4.94
CA ARG A 18 -14.91 -5.07 3.52
C ARG A 18 -13.87 -4.00 3.24
N ALA A 19 -12.63 -4.40 3.00
CA ALA A 19 -11.64 -3.54 2.38
C ALA A 19 -12.16 -3.21 0.98
N GLU A 20 -12.99 -2.17 0.89
CA GLU A 20 -13.48 -1.65 -0.38
C GLU A 20 -12.30 -1.00 -1.11
N SER A 21 -11.91 -1.65 -2.19
CA SER A 21 -10.97 -1.15 -3.19
C SER A 21 -11.40 0.22 -3.70
N THR A 22 -10.55 1.23 -3.47
CA THR A 22 -10.38 2.45 -4.30
C THR A 22 -11.65 3.21 -4.71
N GLY A 23 -12.44 3.70 -3.74
CA GLY A 23 -13.49 4.70 -4.02
C GLY A 23 -12.96 6.14 -4.18
N TYR A 24 -11.79 6.44 -3.60
CA TYR A 24 -11.22 7.78 -3.58
C TYR A 24 -10.63 8.21 -4.93
N SER A 25 -10.63 9.51 -5.16
CA SER A 25 -10.10 10.13 -6.37
C SER A 25 -9.10 11.24 -6.05
N SER A 26 -8.27 11.58 -7.05
CA SER A 26 -7.23 12.59 -6.94
C SER A 26 -7.79 14.00 -6.75
N ILE A 27 -6.98 14.87 -6.14
CA ILE A 27 -7.12 16.33 -6.27
C ILE A 27 -6.67 16.77 -7.66
N LEU A 28 -6.86 18.05 -7.99
CA LEU A 28 -6.44 18.60 -9.29
C LEU A 28 -4.95 18.39 -9.58
N THR A 29 -4.07 18.36 -8.58
CA THR A 29 -2.63 18.16 -8.75
C THR A 29 -2.15 16.71 -8.70
N GLY A 30 -3.03 15.73 -8.42
CA GLY A 30 -2.71 14.30 -8.55
C GLY A 30 -2.80 13.43 -7.29
N PRO A 31 -2.32 13.84 -6.11
CA PRO A 31 -2.48 13.05 -4.88
C PRO A 31 -3.96 12.79 -4.54
N LEU A 32 -4.28 11.71 -3.81
CA LEU A 32 -5.66 11.51 -3.32
C LEU A 32 -6.08 12.61 -2.33
N GLY A 33 -7.29 13.12 -2.48
CA GLY A 33 -7.86 14.16 -1.63
C GLY A 33 -9.25 14.60 -2.07
N LEU A 34 -9.63 15.84 -1.75
CA LEU A 34 -10.90 16.43 -2.16
C LEU A 34 -10.77 17.04 -3.56
N ASN A 35 -11.04 18.32 -3.76
CA ASN A 35 -10.87 19.00 -5.04
C ASN A 35 -9.51 19.71 -5.08
N THR A 36 -9.29 20.63 -4.14
CA THR A 36 -8.06 21.44 -4.03
C THR A 36 -7.18 21.04 -2.85
N VAL A 37 -7.74 20.29 -1.89
CA VAL A 37 -7.04 19.94 -0.65
C VAL A 37 -6.67 18.45 -0.57
N PRO A 38 -5.41 18.11 -0.26
CA PRO A 38 -4.98 16.72 -0.14
C PRO A 38 -5.54 16.07 1.14
N SER A 39 -5.75 14.75 1.09
CA SER A 39 -6.20 13.95 2.24
C SER A 39 -5.10 13.01 2.75
N ALA A 40 -5.34 12.39 3.91
CA ALA A 40 -4.51 11.32 4.44
C ALA A 40 -4.80 9.93 3.82
N ARG A 41 -5.65 9.84 2.78
CA ARG A 41 -6.00 8.59 2.10
C ARG A 41 -4.90 8.13 1.16
N MET A 42 -4.63 6.82 1.14
CA MET A 42 -3.63 6.20 0.25
C MET A 42 -4.34 5.21 -0.67
N ALA A 43 -3.82 5.04 -1.89
CA ALA A 43 -4.24 3.97 -2.77
C ALA A 43 -3.59 2.63 -2.33
N PRO A 44 -4.00 1.48 -2.89
CA PRO A 44 -3.25 0.24 -2.77
C PRO A 44 -1.83 0.37 -3.33
N ALA A 45 -0.87 -0.31 -2.68
CA ALA A 45 0.52 -0.33 -3.15
C ALA A 45 0.62 -0.85 -4.59
N GLY A 46 1.48 -0.25 -5.39
CA GLY A 46 1.62 -0.51 -6.82
C GLY A 46 0.61 0.23 -7.72
N THR A 47 -0.32 1.00 -7.15
CA THR A 47 -1.24 1.82 -7.95
C THR A 47 -0.48 2.95 -8.67
N VAL A 48 -0.64 3.01 -9.98
CA VAL A 48 -0.24 4.13 -10.85
C VAL A 48 -1.47 4.94 -11.21
N THR A 49 -1.40 6.26 -11.09
CA THR A 49 -2.48 7.17 -11.49
C THR A 49 -1.93 8.15 -12.52
N ALA A 50 -2.66 8.43 -13.59
CA ALA A 50 -2.32 9.50 -14.52
C ALA A 50 -3.57 10.35 -14.76
N GLY A 51 -3.41 11.65 -14.93
CA GLY A 51 -4.55 12.52 -15.14
C GLY A 51 -4.21 13.90 -15.65
N ILE A 52 -5.27 14.58 -16.10
CA ILE A 52 -5.27 15.98 -16.50
C ILE A 52 -6.38 16.70 -15.73
N SER A 53 -6.13 17.95 -15.37
CA SER A 53 -7.13 18.78 -14.70
C SER A 53 -6.95 20.25 -15.07
N THR A 54 -8.00 21.03 -14.81
CA THR A 54 -8.00 22.48 -15.01
C THR A 54 -8.70 23.17 -13.86
N LEU A 55 -8.12 24.28 -13.43
CA LEU A 55 -8.69 25.30 -12.57
C LEU A 55 -7.85 26.56 -12.82
N ASP A 56 -8.48 27.60 -13.36
CA ASP A 56 -7.82 28.86 -13.69
C ASP A 56 -6.94 29.36 -12.52
N PRO A 57 -5.65 29.71 -12.76
CA PRO A 57 -4.99 29.92 -14.05
C PRO A 57 -4.17 28.72 -14.53
N TYR A 58 -4.48 27.51 -14.06
CA TYR A 58 -3.65 26.34 -14.30
C TYR A 58 -4.37 25.18 -14.98
N VAL A 59 -3.63 24.56 -15.89
CA VAL A 59 -3.85 23.17 -16.33
C VAL A 59 -2.75 22.31 -15.73
N HIS A 60 -3.13 21.18 -15.15
CA HIS A 60 -2.19 20.22 -14.56
C HIS A 60 -2.22 18.90 -15.33
N GLY A 61 -1.04 18.38 -15.67
CA GLY A 61 -0.84 16.98 -16.06
C GLY A 61 0.01 16.29 -15.00
N TYR A 62 -0.35 15.06 -14.59
CA TYR A 62 0.38 14.36 -13.54
C TYR A 62 0.40 12.83 -13.72
N ILE A 63 1.43 12.21 -13.14
CA ILE A 63 1.56 10.77 -12.97
C ILE A 63 1.99 10.48 -11.53
N GLY A 64 1.13 9.78 -10.80
CA GLY A 64 1.31 9.37 -9.42
C GLY A 64 1.62 7.88 -9.26
N PHE A 65 2.45 7.55 -8.28
CA PHE A 65 2.90 6.21 -7.96
C PHE A 65 2.73 5.95 -6.46
N GLN A 66 1.88 4.99 -6.11
CA GLN A 66 1.74 4.48 -4.76
C GLN A 66 2.79 3.40 -4.50
N ILE A 67 4.03 3.81 -4.26
CA ILE A 67 5.21 2.92 -4.16
C ILE A 67 5.04 1.86 -3.06
N ALA A 68 4.53 2.26 -1.90
CA ALA A 68 4.25 1.37 -0.78
C ALA A 68 2.98 1.83 -0.05
N GLN A 69 2.46 1.01 0.88
CA GLN A 69 1.26 1.36 1.64
C GLN A 69 1.31 2.76 2.30
N PRO A 70 2.45 3.24 2.87
CA PRO A 70 2.52 4.58 3.42
C PRO A 70 3.09 5.62 2.45
N LEU A 71 3.71 5.24 1.34
CA LEU A 71 4.52 6.15 0.52
C LEU A 71 3.95 6.32 -0.90
N TYR A 72 3.69 7.58 -1.25
CA TYR A 72 3.24 8.00 -2.58
C TYR A 72 4.16 9.10 -3.14
N ILE A 73 4.41 9.04 -4.44
CA ILE A 73 5.22 10.00 -5.20
C ILE A 73 4.39 10.45 -6.40
N ASN A 74 4.45 11.73 -6.78
CA ASN A 74 3.77 12.27 -7.96
C ASN A 74 4.73 13.11 -8.79
N ILE A 75 4.68 12.96 -10.10
CA ILE A 75 5.36 13.84 -11.04
C ILE A 75 4.27 14.67 -11.71
N ARG A 76 4.40 16.00 -11.67
CA ARG A 76 3.42 16.94 -12.19
C ARG A 76 4.08 17.98 -13.09
N GLN A 77 3.39 18.32 -14.15
CA GLN A 77 3.62 19.49 -14.97
C GLN A 77 2.41 20.41 -14.84
N SER A 78 2.61 21.65 -14.41
CA SER A 78 1.54 22.67 -14.41
C SER A 78 1.84 23.73 -15.45
N ALA A 79 0.83 24.11 -16.22
CA ALA A 79 0.91 25.12 -17.25
C ALA A 79 0.03 26.30 -16.85
N GLU A 80 0.62 27.51 -16.84
CA GLU A 80 -0.11 28.76 -16.65
C GLU A 80 -0.87 29.10 -17.92
N VAL A 81 -2.14 28.74 -17.94
CA VAL A 81 -3.01 28.90 -19.09
C VAL A 81 -4.47 28.95 -18.63
N SER A 82 -5.17 30.02 -18.96
CA SER A 82 -6.58 30.24 -18.60
C SER A 82 -7.55 29.69 -19.65
N ASP A 83 -7.14 29.64 -20.92
CA ASP A 83 -7.89 29.04 -22.02
C ASP A 83 -7.05 27.94 -22.68
N ILE A 84 -7.59 26.74 -22.81
CA ILE A 84 -6.87 25.59 -23.39
C ILE A 84 -6.44 25.80 -24.85
N ASN A 85 -6.98 26.80 -25.54
CA ASN A 85 -6.59 27.18 -26.89
C ASN A 85 -5.37 28.12 -26.94
N ASP A 86 -4.96 28.67 -25.81
CA ASP A 86 -3.81 29.57 -25.70
C ASP A 86 -2.50 28.81 -25.43
N GLU A 87 -1.39 29.43 -25.81
CA GLU A 87 -0.07 28.94 -25.42
C GLU A 87 0.17 29.17 -23.92
N ALA A 88 0.76 28.18 -23.26
CA ALA A 88 1.10 28.29 -21.84
C ALA A 88 2.13 29.39 -21.62
N ARG A 89 1.78 30.36 -20.76
CA ARG A 89 2.68 31.48 -20.42
C ARG A 89 3.94 31.00 -19.72
N ARG A 90 3.81 30.01 -18.85
CA ARG A 90 4.92 29.42 -18.10
C ARG A 90 4.60 28.00 -17.66
N LEU A 91 5.65 27.21 -17.49
CA LEU A 91 5.61 25.82 -17.05
C LEU A 91 6.24 25.67 -15.67
N TYR A 92 5.57 24.90 -14.80
CA TYR A 92 6.00 24.62 -13.43
C TYR A 92 6.06 23.10 -13.20
N PRO A 93 7.22 22.48 -13.47
CA PRO A 93 7.43 21.07 -13.14
C PRO A 93 7.57 20.89 -11.62
N GLY A 94 7.16 19.73 -11.12
CA GLY A 94 7.27 19.39 -9.71
C GLY A 94 7.21 17.89 -9.44
N VAL A 95 7.92 17.47 -8.40
CA VAL A 95 7.78 16.16 -7.78
C VAL A 95 7.17 16.34 -6.40
N ASP A 96 6.03 15.70 -6.17
CA ASP A 96 5.34 15.72 -4.90
C ASP A 96 5.57 14.40 -4.14
N PHE A 97 5.60 14.46 -2.81
CA PHE A 97 5.71 13.30 -1.93
C PHE A 97 4.57 13.29 -0.93
N LYS A 98 4.09 12.10 -0.56
CA LYS A 98 3.14 11.92 0.54
C LYS A 98 3.50 10.69 1.35
N LEU A 99 3.62 10.87 2.65
CA LEU A 99 3.91 9.83 3.63
C LEU A 99 2.78 9.74 4.65
N ARG A 100 2.08 8.61 4.69
CA ARG A 100 1.11 8.30 5.75
C ARG A 100 1.86 7.86 7.00
N LEU A 101 1.62 8.57 8.10
CA LEU A 101 2.23 8.32 9.40
C LEU A 101 1.42 7.30 10.20
N LEU A 102 0.09 7.41 10.19
CA LEU A 102 -0.81 6.58 10.97
C LEU A 102 -2.00 6.13 10.14
N ASP A 103 -2.37 4.86 10.27
CA ASP A 103 -3.64 4.33 9.79
C ASP A 103 -4.81 4.80 10.68
N GLU A 104 -5.95 5.00 10.02
CA GLU A 104 -7.24 5.18 10.68
C GLU A 104 -7.60 3.92 11.48
N ASN A 105 -8.18 4.12 12.67
CA ASN A 105 -8.86 3.07 13.41
C ASN A 105 -10.13 3.65 14.05
N ALA A 106 -10.78 2.93 14.96
CA ALA A 106 -12.00 3.41 15.63
C ALA A 106 -11.82 4.77 16.34
N TYR A 107 -10.67 5.02 16.97
CA TYR A 107 -10.45 6.14 17.89
C TYR A 107 -9.62 7.30 17.31
N ARG A 108 -8.88 7.07 16.21
CA ARG A 108 -8.02 8.10 15.61
C ARG A 108 -8.24 8.22 14.10
N PRO A 109 -8.01 9.40 13.51
CA PRO A 109 -7.98 9.57 12.06
C PRO A 109 -6.71 8.95 11.45
N SER A 110 -6.74 8.71 10.14
CA SER A 110 -5.51 8.56 9.35
C SER A 110 -4.74 9.88 9.38
N ILE A 111 -3.41 9.83 9.44
CA ILE A 111 -2.55 11.02 9.44
C ILE A 111 -1.50 10.88 8.36
N ALA A 112 -1.33 11.91 7.52
CA ALA A 112 -0.29 11.96 6.50
C ALA A 112 0.38 13.33 6.44
N ILE A 113 1.67 13.32 6.12
CA ILE A 113 2.42 14.52 5.72
C ILE A 113 2.64 14.44 4.21
N GLY A 114 2.52 15.58 3.53
CA GLY A 114 2.92 15.66 2.14
C GLY A 114 3.65 16.95 1.81
N LEU A 115 4.37 16.89 0.70
CA LEU A 115 5.17 17.96 0.14
C LEU A 115 4.81 18.05 -1.34
N GLN A 116 4.09 19.10 -1.71
CA GLN A 116 3.86 19.45 -3.11
C GLN A 116 5.06 20.24 -3.63
N SER A 117 5.52 19.93 -4.84
CA SER A 117 6.75 20.47 -5.43
C SER A 117 7.91 20.46 -4.42
N ALA A 118 8.11 19.33 -3.75
CA ALA A 118 9.23 19.13 -2.84
C ALA A 118 10.56 19.32 -3.58
N ILE A 119 10.58 18.86 -4.83
CA ILE A 119 11.59 19.14 -5.84
C ILE A 119 10.86 19.79 -7.02
N GLY A 120 11.30 20.96 -7.45
CA GLY A 120 10.69 21.69 -8.57
C GLY A 120 10.37 23.14 -8.21
N HIS A 121 9.42 23.73 -8.92
CA HIS A 121 9.22 25.18 -8.86
C HIS A 121 8.58 25.67 -7.55
N LYS A 122 9.14 26.74 -6.95
CA LYS A 122 8.71 27.31 -5.65
C LYS A 122 7.26 27.77 -5.62
N ARG A 123 6.76 28.36 -6.72
CA ARG A 123 5.34 28.75 -6.88
C ARG A 123 4.33 27.68 -6.48
N MET A 124 4.67 26.43 -6.75
CA MET A 124 3.80 25.30 -6.53
C MET A 124 4.07 24.61 -5.20
N ALA A 125 5.11 25.04 -4.48
CA ALA A 125 5.64 24.35 -3.34
C ALA A 125 4.85 24.63 -2.05
N GLY A 126 4.47 23.56 -1.38
CA GLY A 126 3.81 23.64 -0.09
C GLY A 126 3.85 22.32 0.64
N GLU A 127 3.98 22.39 1.96
CA GLU A 127 3.95 21.22 2.82
C GLU A 127 2.62 21.17 3.58
N TYR A 128 2.14 19.98 3.91
CA TYR A 128 0.90 19.83 4.66
C TYR A 128 0.92 18.64 5.61
N LEU A 129 0.14 18.76 6.67
CA LEU A 129 -0.32 17.67 7.53
C LEU A 129 -1.82 17.52 7.32
N ALA A 130 -2.26 16.35 6.90
CA ALA A 130 -3.66 16.02 6.70
C ALA A 130 -4.11 14.92 7.66
N LEU A 131 -5.34 15.06 8.14
CA LEU A 131 -6.05 14.11 8.97
C LEU A 131 -7.33 13.71 8.22
N SER A 132 -7.59 12.40 8.08
CA SER A 132 -8.80 11.91 7.42
C SER A 132 -9.52 10.88 8.27
N LYS A 133 -10.85 11.00 8.36
CA LYS A 133 -11.71 10.12 9.14
C LYS A 133 -12.97 9.78 8.35
N ARG A 134 -13.28 8.48 8.24
CA ARG A 134 -14.50 8.03 7.60
C ARG A 134 -15.57 7.77 8.64
N TYR A 135 -16.77 8.25 8.34
CA TYR A 135 -17.99 7.93 9.09
C TYR A 135 -19.10 7.60 8.11
N ASN A 136 -19.41 6.30 7.99
CA ASN A 136 -20.33 5.76 6.98
C ASN A 136 -19.93 6.20 5.55
N ASP A 137 -20.83 6.92 4.89
CA ASP A 137 -20.69 7.43 3.52
C ASP A 137 -19.96 8.78 3.45
N PHE A 138 -19.51 9.32 4.59
CA PHE A 138 -18.77 10.59 4.65
C PHE A 138 -17.30 10.34 4.97
N ASP A 139 -16.41 11.03 4.25
CA ASP A 139 -14.99 11.10 4.56
C ASP A 139 -14.58 12.54 4.83
N PHE A 140 -14.23 12.82 6.08
CA PHE A 140 -13.84 14.15 6.51
C PHE A 140 -12.34 14.30 6.42
N THR A 141 -11.89 15.44 5.93
CA THR A 141 -10.48 15.83 5.93
C THR A 141 -10.30 17.17 6.63
N LEU A 142 -9.28 17.25 7.49
CA LEU A 142 -8.82 18.47 8.13
C LEU A 142 -7.30 18.49 8.06
N GLY A 143 -6.70 19.65 7.85
CA GLY A 143 -5.26 19.76 7.80
C GLY A 143 -4.76 21.17 7.99
N MET A 144 -3.43 21.26 8.02
CA MET A 144 -2.71 22.52 8.04
C MET A 144 -1.52 22.45 7.09
N GLY A 145 -1.07 23.60 6.61
CA GLY A 145 0.01 23.66 5.65
C GLY A 145 0.89 24.90 5.73
N TRP A 146 2.01 24.79 5.03
CA TRP A 146 3.08 25.77 4.87
C TRP A 146 3.29 26.07 3.38
N GLY A 147 4.02 27.13 3.07
CA GLY A 147 4.21 27.58 1.69
C GLY A 147 2.88 27.90 1.03
N ARG A 148 2.62 27.32 -0.16
CA ARG A 148 1.34 27.52 -0.88
C ARG A 148 0.11 27.17 -0.02
N TYR A 149 0.15 26.05 0.69
CA TYR A 149 -0.91 25.64 1.62
C TYR A 149 -0.95 26.44 2.93
N GLY A 150 -0.03 27.38 3.11
CA GLY A 150 0.06 28.27 4.28
C GLY A 150 -0.38 29.71 4.02
N SER A 151 -0.59 30.10 2.76
CA SER A 151 -0.77 31.49 2.35
C SER A 151 -2.03 32.19 2.89
N ALA A 152 -3.00 31.45 3.44
CA ALA A 152 -4.11 32.05 4.20
C ALA A 152 -3.70 32.69 5.53
N ALA A 153 -2.49 32.40 6.03
CA ALA A 153 -1.89 33.01 7.21
C ALA A 153 -2.83 33.08 8.44
N HIS A 154 -3.46 31.95 8.80
CA HIS A 154 -4.45 31.91 9.88
C HIS A 154 -3.85 32.11 11.26
N ILE A 155 -2.71 31.48 11.51
CA ILE A 155 -1.97 31.58 12.78
C ILE A 155 -0.48 31.53 12.51
N GLY A 156 0.30 32.07 13.44
CA GLY A 156 1.76 31.96 13.43
C GLY A 156 2.24 30.51 13.43
N ASN A 157 3.32 30.24 12.69
CA ASN A 157 3.87 28.90 12.53
C ASN A 157 4.27 28.28 13.88
N PRO A 158 3.57 27.23 14.36
CA PRO A 158 3.82 26.66 15.69
C PRO A 158 5.20 25.99 15.79
N LEU A 159 5.78 25.58 14.66
CA LEU A 159 7.11 24.95 14.62
C LEU A 159 8.23 25.93 14.95
N LYS A 160 7.97 27.26 14.93
CA LYS A 160 8.92 28.28 15.41
C LYS A 160 9.38 28.03 16.84
N ALA A 161 8.52 27.44 17.68
CA ALA A 161 8.85 27.11 19.06
C ALA A 161 9.84 25.93 19.19
N LEU A 162 9.95 25.09 18.15
CA LEU A 162 10.85 23.93 18.14
C LEU A 162 12.26 24.31 17.67
N HIS A 163 12.35 25.15 16.65
CA HIS A 163 13.64 25.58 16.08
C HIS A 163 13.50 26.86 15.26
N SER A 164 14.51 27.74 15.28
CA SER A 164 14.51 29.02 14.56
C SER A 164 14.41 28.88 13.04
N HIS A 165 14.85 27.73 12.51
CA HIS A 165 14.70 27.36 11.10
C HIS A 165 13.27 27.54 10.58
N PHE A 166 12.27 27.09 11.34
CA PHE A 166 10.88 27.12 10.91
C PHE A 166 10.31 28.55 10.84
N GLY A 167 10.96 29.51 11.50
CA GLY A 167 10.60 30.92 11.44
C GLY A 167 11.28 31.71 10.33
N LYS A 168 12.07 31.07 9.46
CA LYS A 168 12.70 31.75 8.33
C LYS A 168 11.62 32.25 7.35
N ASN A 169 11.86 33.43 6.80
CA ASN A 169 11.06 33.93 5.69
C ASN A 169 11.15 32.97 4.50
N ARG A 170 10.01 32.76 3.87
CA ARG A 170 9.87 31.86 2.73
C ARG A 170 9.31 32.63 1.56
N ASP A 171 10.08 32.70 0.48
CA ASP A 171 9.57 33.19 -0.78
C ASP A 171 8.64 32.15 -1.40
N LEU A 172 7.41 32.56 -1.71
CA LEU A 172 6.40 31.69 -2.36
C LEU A 172 6.62 31.55 -3.86
N ASP A 173 7.60 32.23 -4.44
CA ASP A 173 7.96 32.14 -5.85
C ASP A 173 9.45 32.39 -6.06
N GLY A 174 9.95 32.03 -7.24
CA GLY A 174 11.35 32.27 -7.62
C GLY A 174 11.87 31.26 -8.64
N GLU A 175 12.93 31.65 -9.32
CA GLU A 175 13.60 30.83 -10.35
C GLU A 175 14.36 29.64 -9.74
N MET A 176 14.77 29.75 -8.48
CA MET A 176 15.43 28.66 -7.77
C MET A 176 14.40 27.62 -7.33
N PRO A 177 14.66 26.32 -7.52
CA PRO A 177 13.78 25.26 -7.04
C PRO A 177 13.57 25.30 -5.53
N ASN A 178 12.45 24.74 -5.07
CA ASN A 178 12.22 24.47 -3.66
C ASN A 178 13.29 23.50 -3.14
N ALA A 179 13.85 23.80 -1.96
CA ALA A 179 14.91 23.01 -1.35
C ALA A 179 14.52 22.55 0.07
N PRO A 180 15.18 21.52 0.63
CA PRO A 180 14.91 21.07 2.00
C PRO A 180 15.06 22.16 3.07
N SER A 181 15.83 23.23 2.78
CA SER A 181 15.95 24.40 3.66
C SER A 181 14.69 25.25 3.78
N ASP A 182 13.73 25.07 2.86
CA ASP A 182 12.51 25.86 2.78
C ASP A 182 11.32 25.11 3.42
N TRP A 183 11.42 23.79 3.58
CA TRP A 183 10.31 22.95 4.03
C TRP A 183 9.83 23.31 5.45
N PHE A 184 8.51 23.44 5.62
CA PHE A 184 7.87 23.79 6.90
C PHE A 184 8.28 25.16 7.48
N THR A 185 8.93 26.00 6.67
CA THR A 185 9.29 27.38 7.03
C THR A 185 8.19 28.37 6.63
N GLY A 186 8.25 29.58 7.18
CA GLY A 186 7.28 30.64 6.97
C GLY A 186 6.78 31.25 8.27
N GLU A 187 6.27 32.49 8.18
CA GLU A 187 5.80 33.18 9.37
C GLU A 187 4.52 32.58 9.94
N ASP A 188 3.63 32.15 9.06
CA ASP A 188 2.29 31.66 9.37
C ASP A 188 1.99 30.33 8.69
N ILE A 189 0.92 29.69 9.15
CA ILE A 189 0.34 28.49 8.53
C ILE A 189 -1.12 28.73 8.17
N GLY A 190 -1.60 27.92 7.25
CA GLY A 190 -2.99 27.87 6.82
C GLY A 190 -3.66 26.59 7.30
N PHE A 191 -4.96 26.63 7.52
CA PHE A 191 -5.80 25.46 7.81
C PHE A 191 -6.65 25.16 6.60
N PHE A 192 -6.89 23.90 6.30
CA PHE A 192 -7.79 23.49 5.23
C PHE A 192 -8.63 22.31 5.68
N GLY A 193 -9.73 22.05 5.00
CA GLY A 193 -10.55 20.89 5.30
C GLY A 193 -11.75 20.77 4.39
N GLY A 194 -12.53 19.72 4.62
CA GLY A 194 -13.72 19.44 3.83
C GLY A 194 -14.24 18.04 4.03
N VAL A 195 -15.12 17.65 3.11
CA VAL A 195 -15.83 16.37 3.16
C VAL A 195 -16.03 15.81 1.75
N GLU A 196 -15.87 14.50 1.62
CA GLU A 196 -16.36 13.73 0.49
C GLU A 196 -17.57 12.91 0.94
N TYR A 197 -18.67 13.01 0.20
CA TYR A 197 -19.87 12.22 0.40
C TYR A 197 -20.02 11.20 -0.74
N PHE A 198 -19.94 9.92 -0.41
CA PHE A 198 -20.16 8.82 -1.34
C PHE A 198 -21.64 8.53 -1.43
N THR A 199 -22.23 8.61 -2.63
CA THR A 199 -23.68 8.42 -2.74
C THR A 199 -24.03 6.93 -2.70
N PRO A 200 -24.81 6.43 -1.72
CA PRO A 200 -25.12 5.01 -1.63
C PRO A 200 -26.11 4.53 -2.71
N TRP A 201 -26.81 5.46 -3.37
CA TRP A 201 -27.81 5.15 -4.40
C TRP A 201 -27.27 5.22 -5.84
N VAL A 202 -26.09 5.81 -6.07
CA VAL A 202 -25.43 5.81 -7.39
C VAL A 202 -24.01 5.28 -7.24
N ASN A 203 -23.76 4.11 -7.81
CA ASN A 203 -22.44 3.50 -7.80
C ASN A 203 -21.40 4.40 -8.48
N GLY A 204 -20.32 4.70 -7.78
CA GLY A 204 -19.20 5.47 -8.29
C GLY A 204 -19.42 6.99 -8.34
N LEU A 205 -20.54 7.51 -7.83
CA LEU A 205 -20.76 8.95 -7.70
C LEU A 205 -20.40 9.42 -6.29
N SER A 206 -19.63 10.49 -6.19
CA SER A 206 -19.39 11.21 -4.94
C SER A 206 -19.48 12.72 -5.13
N ALA A 207 -19.79 13.43 -4.04
CA ALA A 207 -19.77 14.88 -3.98
C ALA A 207 -18.64 15.31 -3.03
N LYS A 208 -17.81 16.25 -3.47
CA LYS A 208 -16.69 16.77 -2.70
C LYS A 208 -16.89 18.24 -2.41
N PHE A 209 -16.72 18.63 -1.16
CA PHE A 209 -16.67 20.02 -0.74
C PHE A 209 -15.39 20.27 0.04
N ASP A 210 -14.64 21.31 -0.29
CA ASP A 210 -13.47 21.72 0.49
C ASP A 210 -13.35 23.22 0.67
N TRP A 211 -12.55 23.58 1.67
CA TRP A 211 -12.09 24.92 1.99
C TRP A 211 -10.57 24.87 2.06
N GLY A 212 -9.92 25.61 1.17
CA GLY A 212 -8.47 25.63 0.96
C GLY A 212 -7.78 26.83 1.60
N ALA A 213 -6.51 26.64 1.96
CA ALA A 213 -5.65 27.67 2.52
C ALA A 213 -4.85 28.45 1.47
N ASP A 214 -4.93 28.08 0.19
CA ASP A 214 -4.22 28.79 -0.88
C ASP A 214 -4.89 30.13 -1.18
N ARG A 215 -4.10 31.21 -1.26
CA ARG A 215 -4.52 32.56 -1.60
C ARG A 215 -3.92 33.07 -2.91
N TYR A 216 -3.21 32.20 -3.62
CA TYR A 216 -2.60 32.51 -4.91
C TYR A 216 -1.70 33.76 -4.83
N GLU A 217 -0.99 33.95 -3.71
CA GLU A 217 -0.23 35.19 -3.45
C GLU A 217 0.84 35.43 -4.52
N SER A 218 1.50 34.35 -4.98
CA SER A 218 2.49 34.41 -6.04
C SER A 218 1.87 34.85 -7.37
N GLU A 219 0.67 34.37 -7.70
CA GLU A 219 -0.04 34.74 -8.92
C GLU A 219 -0.58 36.18 -8.85
N ARG A 220 -1.10 36.60 -7.69
CA ARG A 220 -1.49 37.99 -7.42
C ARG A 220 -0.31 38.94 -7.62
N ALA A 221 0.85 38.58 -7.09
CA ALA A 221 2.07 39.38 -7.21
C ALA A 221 2.63 39.39 -8.64
N ALA A 222 2.60 38.26 -9.34
CA ALA A 222 3.23 38.11 -10.65
C ALA A 222 2.42 38.74 -11.79
N PHE A 223 1.08 38.64 -11.76
CA PHE A 223 0.24 39.11 -12.87
C PHE A 223 -1.15 39.62 -12.45
N GLY A 224 -1.35 39.94 -11.16
CA GLY A 224 -2.60 40.54 -10.68
C GLY A 224 -3.78 39.59 -10.74
N PHE A 225 -3.55 38.28 -10.54
CA PHE A 225 -4.61 37.28 -10.52
C PHE A 225 -5.70 37.63 -9.50
N ASP A 226 -6.97 37.39 -9.85
CA ASP A 226 -8.10 37.53 -8.94
C ASP A 226 -8.56 36.14 -8.47
N PRO A 227 -8.12 35.68 -7.28
CA PRO A 227 -8.46 34.35 -6.79
C PRO A 227 -9.91 34.28 -6.33
N ALA A 228 -10.53 33.13 -6.60
CA ALA A 228 -11.87 32.86 -6.13
C ALA A 228 -11.96 32.75 -4.61
N ALA A 229 -13.20 32.76 -4.12
CA ALA A 229 -13.45 32.40 -2.73
C ALA A 229 -12.85 31.01 -2.42
N PRO A 230 -12.28 30.79 -1.22
CA PRO A 230 -11.41 29.65 -0.94
C PRO A 230 -12.13 28.32 -0.73
N TRP A 231 -13.41 28.24 -1.10
CA TRP A 231 -14.19 27.01 -1.03
C TRP A 231 -14.42 26.44 -2.42
N SER A 232 -14.59 25.13 -2.52
CA SER A 232 -14.88 24.46 -3.78
C SER A 232 -15.88 23.32 -3.61
N ALA A 233 -16.62 23.02 -4.67
CA ALA A 233 -17.58 21.94 -4.71
C ALA A 233 -17.52 21.22 -6.07
N ALA A 234 -17.53 19.89 -6.07
CA ALA A 234 -17.56 19.09 -7.30
C ALA A 234 -18.35 17.79 -7.16
N LEU A 235 -18.80 17.31 -8.31
CA LEU A 235 -19.26 15.93 -8.48
C LEU A 235 -18.14 15.12 -9.12
N VAL A 236 -17.91 13.92 -8.60
CA VAL A 236 -16.96 12.94 -9.13
C VAL A 236 -17.75 11.73 -9.57
N TYR A 237 -17.51 11.27 -10.79
CA TYR A 237 -18.09 10.04 -11.31
C TYR A 237 -16.99 9.06 -11.72
N ARG A 238 -17.06 7.85 -11.17
CA ARG A 238 -16.13 6.74 -11.37
C ARG A 238 -16.88 5.58 -12.03
N PRO A 239 -17.01 5.59 -13.36
CA PRO A 239 -17.75 4.54 -14.07
C PRO A 239 -17.06 3.17 -14.02
N ALA A 240 -15.75 3.13 -13.75
CA ALA A 240 -15.00 1.90 -13.58
C ALA A 240 -13.86 2.08 -12.56
N PRO A 241 -13.32 0.99 -11.99
CA PRO A 241 -12.22 1.07 -11.02
C PRO A 241 -10.92 1.72 -11.54
N TRP A 242 -10.78 1.84 -12.86
CA TRP A 242 -9.58 2.39 -13.49
C TRP A 242 -9.76 3.80 -14.02
N THR A 243 -10.93 4.44 -13.88
CA THR A 243 -11.13 5.80 -14.38
C THR A 243 -12.16 6.58 -13.58
N ASP A 244 -11.91 7.88 -13.43
CA ASP A 244 -12.82 8.82 -12.81
C ASP A 244 -12.72 10.21 -13.46
N ALA A 245 -13.84 10.91 -13.46
CA ALA A 245 -13.97 12.27 -13.96
C ALA A 245 -14.66 13.15 -12.93
N SER A 246 -14.32 14.44 -12.86
CA SER A 246 -15.00 15.40 -12.00
C SER A 246 -15.24 16.73 -12.67
N ILE A 247 -16.33 17.37 -12.28
CA ILE A 247 -16.68 18.74 -12.66
C ILE A 247 -17.16 19.49 -11.42
N GLY A 248 -16.76 20.76 -11.30
CA GLY A 248 -17.11 21.56 -10.14
C GLY A 248 -16.77 23.02 -10.30
N ILE A 249 -16.84 23.73 -9.17
CA ILE A 249 -16.54 25.15 -9.06
C ILE A 249 -15.63 25.43 -7.87
N GLN A 250 -14.83 26.48 -7.96
CA GLN A 250 -14.19 27.16 -6.84
C GLN A 250 -14.78 28.56 -6.72
N GLY A 251 -15.16 28.94 -5.51
CA GLY A 251 -16.01 30.10 -5.27
C GLY A 251 -17.30 30.03 -6.08
N THR A 252 -17.68 31.16 -6.67
CA THR A 252 -18.91 31.28 -7.48
C THR A 252 -18.65 31.37 -8.98
N GLU A 253 -17.39 31.44 -9.40
CA GLU A 253 -17.01 31.95 -10.72
C GLU A 253 -15.96 31.11 -11.46
N LYS A 254 -15.14 30.31 -10.77
CA LYS A 254 -14.12 29.48 -11.43
C LYS A 254 -14.64 28.06 -11.59
N ILE A 255 -14.59 27.55 -12.83
CA ILE A 255 -14.96 26.17 -13.14
C ILE A 255 -13.70 25.31 -13.07
N MET A 256 -13.86 24.09 -12.55
CA MET A 256 -12.79 23.09 -12.53
C MET A 256 -13.25 21.76 -13.11
N GLY A 257 -12.30 21.06 -13.71
CA GLY A 257 -12.51 19.76 -14.32
C GLY A 257 -11.30 18.85 -14.12
N ARG A 258 -11.53 17.54 -14.04
CA ARG A 258 -10.47 16.54 -13.96
C ARG A 258 -10.89 15.25 -14.65
N LEU A 259 -9.93 14.62 -15.31
CA LEU A 259 -10.03 13.26 -15.81
C LEU A 259 -8.79 12.49 -15.36
N SER A 260 -8.97 11.32 -14.76
CA SER A 260 -7.87 10.45 -14.34
C SER A 260 -8.12 8.98 -14.63
N PHE A 261 -7.00 8.28 -14.76
CA PHE A 261 -6.91 6.85 -14.98
C PHE A 261 -6.03 6.23 -13.90
N GLN A 262 -6.45 5.10 -13.35
CA GLN A 262 -5.77 4.38 -12.29
C GLN A 262 -5.53 2.94 -12.73
N ALA A 263 -4.30 2.47 -12.61
CA ALA A 263 -3.92 1.08 -12.84
C ALA A 263 -3.31 0.53 -11.55
N SER A 264 -3.80 -0.60 -11.06
CA SER A 264 -3.28 -1.26 -9.87
C SER A 264 -3.13 -2.76 -10.16
N PRO A 265 -2.11 -3.45 -9.62
CA PRO A 265 -1.96 -4.89 -9.77
C PRO A 265 -3.23 -5.67 -9.39
N ASP A 266 -3.95 -5.20 -8.36
CA ASP A 266 -5.21 -5.79 -7.91
C ASP A 266 -6.35 -5.68 -8.95
N MET A 267 -6.24 -4.73 -9.88
CA MET A 267 -7.20 -4.47 -10.95
C MET A 267 -6.78 -5.09 -12.29
N TRP A 268 -5.59 -5.70 -12.38
CA TRP A 268 -5.14 -6.31 -13.61
C TRP A 268 -5.90 -7.63 -13.87
N PRO A 269 -6.52 -7.80 -15.05
CA PRO A 269 -7.26 -9.02 -15.40
C PRO A 269 -6.35 -10.23 -15.57
N PHE A 270 -5.02 -10.03 -15.56
CA PHE A 270 -4.02 -11.08 -15.47
C PHE A 270 -3.94 -11.62 -14.03
N GLN A 271 -5.05 -12.14 -13.52
CA GLN A 271 -4.98 -13.16 -12.48
C GLN A 271 -4.11 -14.27 -13.06
N SER A 272 -2.97 -14.55 -12.42
CA SER A 272 -2.02 -15.62 -12.75
C SER A 272 -2.59 -16.63 -13.73
N SER A 273 -2.15 -16.53 -15.00
CA SER A 273 -2.51 -17.45 -16.06
C SER A 273 -2.20 -18.86 -15.56
N LYS A 274 -3.27 -19.64 -15.32
CA LYS A 274 -3.37 -20.92 -14.60
C LYS A 274 -3.28 -20.79 -13.07
N LYS A 275 -4.42 -21.04 -12.40
CA LYS A 275 -4.40 -21.59 -11.03
C LYS A 275 -3.51 -22.81 -11.06
N ASP A 276 -2.32 -22.68 -10.51
CA ASP A 276 -1.44 -23.80 -10.24
C ASP A 276 -2.19 -24.77 -9.30
N ALA A 277 -2.80 -25.79 -9.90
CA ALA A 277 -3.69 -26.69 -9.19
C ALA A 277 -2.84 -27.52 -8.23
N PRO A 278 -3.21 -27.59 -6.93
CA PRO A 278 -2.46 -28.41 -6.00
C PRO A 278 -2.52 -29.87 -6.45
N ALA A 279 -1.47 -30.64 -6.16
CA ALA A 279 -1.45 -32.07 -6.47
C ALA A 279 -2.72 -32.77 -5.95
N PRO A 280 -3.39 -33.62 -6.75
CA PRO A 280 -4.56 -34.35 -6.29
C PRO A 280 -4.15 -35.28 -5.15
N LEU A 281 -5.00 -35.38 -4.12
CA LEU A 281 -4.80 -36.37 -3.06
C LEU A 281 -5.25 -37.74 -3.57
N ARG A 282 -4.49 -38.79 -3.29
CA ARG A 282 -4.92 -40.17 -3.57
C ARG A 282 -6.18 -40.49 -2.78
N THR A 283 -7.11 -41.21 -3.40
CA THR A 283 -8.40 -41.55 -2.78
C THR A 283 -8.30 -42.66 -1.74
N HIS A 284 -7.20 -43.43 -1.75
CA HIS A 284 -6.96 -44.52 -0.82
C HIS A 284 -5.46 -44.58 -0.47
N ARG A 285 -5.15 -45.01 0.74
CA ARG A 285 -3.78 -45.25 1.19
C ARG A 285 -3.28 -46.58 0.63
N SER A 286 -2.10 -46.58 0.01
CA SER A 286 -1.51 -47.78 -0.58
C SER A 286 0.00 -47.73 -0.60
N GLY A 287 0.62 -48.92 -0.67
CA GLY A 287 2.07 -49.08 -0.70
C GLY A 287 2.76 -48.75 0.62
N ASP A 288 4.08 -48.86 0.61
CA ASP A 288 4.94 -48.42 1.69
C ASP A 288 5.30 -46.94 1.52
N ALA A 289 5.73 -46.30 2.60
CA ALA A 289 6.14 -44.91 2.55
C ALA A 289 7.42 -44.76 1.70
N ASP A 290 7.42 -43.80 0.79
CA ASP A 290 8.54 -43.51 -0.11
C ASP A 290 8.96 -42.03 0.02
N PRO A 291 9.90 -41.72 0.94
CA PRO A 291 10.36 -40.36 1.15
C PRO A 291 11.08 -39.75 -0.05
N ALA A 292 11.68 -40.56 -0.92
CA ALA A 292 12.31 -40.06 -2.13
C ALA A 292 11.24 -39.53 -3.10
N GLN A 293 10.14 -40.26 -3.27
CA GLN A 293 9.02 -39.81 -4.09
C GLN A 293 8.25 -38.63 -3.51
N MET A 294 8.22 -38.46 -2.17
CA MET A 294 7.70 -37.22 -1.57
C MET A 294 8.47 -35.99 -2.08
N GLN A 295 9.81 -36.07 -2.11
CA GLN A 295 10.67 -34.98 -2.57
C GLN A 295 10.56 -34.79 -4.08
N ILE A 296 10.67 -35.85 -4.87
CA ILE A 296 10.62 -35.78 -6.35
C ILE A 296 9.27 -35.21 -6.82
N SER A 297 8.16 -35.67 -6.24
CA SER A 297 6.84 -35.17 -6.63
C SER A 297 6.63 -33.72 -6.20
N ALA A 298 7.14 -33.31 -5.03
CA ALA A 298 7.06 -31.93 -4.56
C ALA A 298 7.90 -30.99 -5.45
N ASP A 299 9.14 -31.38 -5.78
CA ASP A 299 10.04 -30.61 -6.64
C ASP A 299 9.45 -30.41 -8.05
N SER A 300 8.83 -31.47 -8.61
CA SER A 300 8.12 -31.37 -9.90
C SER A 300 6.95 -30.38 -9.90
N ALA A 301 6.44 -30.01 -8.72
CA ALA A 301 5.39 -29.03 -8.50
C ALA A 301 5.93 -27.68 -7.99
N GLY A 302 7.26 -27.46 -8.03
CA GLY A 302 7.91 -26.24 -7.56
C GLY A 302 7.89 -26.06 -6.04
N ILE A 303 7.79 -27.17 -5.29
CA ILE A 303 7.82 -27.19 -3.82
C ILE A 303 9.15 -27.81 -3.38
N ASP A 304 10.00 -27.00 -2.78
CA ASP A 304 11.34 -27.41 -2.35
C ASP A 304 11.30 -28.15 -1.01
N LEU A 305 10.99 -29.43 -1.10
CA LEU A 305 10.95 -30.38 0.01
C LEU A 305 12.24 -31.19 0.05
N TYR A 306 12.89 -31.28 1.21
CA TYR A 306 14.16 -31.98 1.38
C TYR A 306 14.24 -32.71 2.73
N ASP A 307 15.24 -33.60 2.85
CA ASP A 307 15.46 -34.45 4.02
C ASP A 307 14.18 -35.20 4.45
N ALA A 308 13.41 -35.66 3.46
CA ALA A 308 12.20 -36.40 3.75
C ALA A 308 12.58 -37.78 4.32
N ALA A 309 11.94 -38.13 5.42
CA ALA A 309 12.09 -39.42 6.07
C ALA A 309 10.72 -39.90 6.58
N SER A 310 10.54 -41.21 6.64
CA SER A 310 9.33 -41.82 7.19
C SER A 310 9.68 -42.90 8.22
N ASP A 311 8.77 -43.07 9.16
CA ASP A 311 8.71 -44.17 10.11
C ASP A 311 7.29 -44.78 10.04
N ALA A 312 7.01 -45.81 10.84
CA ALA A 312 5.76 -46.58 10.80
C ALA A 312 4.49 -45.74 10.98
N LYS A 313 4.55 -44.54 11.58
CA LYS A 313 3.37 -43.70 11.83
C LYS A 313 3.49 -42.24 11.42
N PHE A 314 4.68 -41.79 11.03
CA PHE A 314 4.90 -40.40 10.67
C PHE A 314 5.85 -40.25 9.50
N ALA A 315 5.70 -39.14 8.78
CA ALA A 315 6.69 -38.66 7.82
C ALA A 315 7.14 -37.25 8.21
N ARG A 316 8.42 -36.96 8.03
CA ARG A 316 8.99 -35.64 8.28
C ARG A 316 9.71 -35.15 7.04
N ALA A 317 9.74 -33.85 6.85
CA ALA A 317 10.52 -33.21 5.82
C ALA A 317 10.80 -31.75 6.21
N MET A 318 11.78 -31.16 5.55
CA MET A 318 12.03 -29.73 5.62
C MET A 318 11.54 -29.06 4.33
N LEU A 319 11.04 -27.82 4.45
CA LEU A 319 10.44 -27.07 3.35
C LEU A 319 11.09 -25.69 3.23
N TYR A 320 11.82 -25.43 2.16
CA TYR A 320 12.28 -24.07 1.86
C TYR A 320 11.10 -23.22 1.42
N MET A 321 10.78 -22.17 2.19
CA MET A 321 9.63 -21.33 1.90
C MET A 321 10.01 -20.16 0.99
N ASN A 322 9.18 -19.93 -0.02
CA ASN A 322 9.25 -18.74 -0.85
C ASN A 322 8.51 -17.57 -0.17
N ALA A 323 9.19 -16.43 0.03
CA ALA A 323 8.62 -15.24 0.68
C ALA A 323 7.40 -14.66 -0.06
N GLY A 324 7.29 -14.88 -1.38
CA GLY A 324 6.17 -14.40 -2.20
C GLY A 324 4.91 -15.26 -2.13
N THR A 325 4.91 -16.37 -1.38
CA THR A 325 3.75 -17.28 -1.27
C THR A 325 3.30 -17.43 0.19
N PRO A 326 2.00 -17.37 0.51
CA PRO A 326 1.52 -17.55 1.88
C PRO A 326 1.97 -18.89 2.49
N ALA A 327 2.50 -18.86 3.72
CA ALA A 327 3.01 -20.06 4.40
C ALA A 327 1.98 -21.19 4.50
N PRO A 328 0.69 -20.96 4.87
CA PRO A 328 -0.30 -22.04 4.91
C PRO A 328 -0.51 -22.73 3.55
N ARG A 329 -0.38 -21.99 2.45
CA ARG A 329 -0.49 -22.55 1.09
C ARG A 329 0.67 -23.48 0.78
N GLN A 330 1.89 -23.10 1.14
CA GLN A 330 3.09 -23.90 0.90
C GLN A 330 3.08 -25.18 1.75
N LEU A 331 2.77 -25.05 3.05
CA LEU A 331 2.65 -26.17 3.99
C LEU A 331 1.59 -27.17 3.54
N GLY A 332 0.38 -26.70 3.18
CA GLY A 332 -0.70 -27.58 2.74
C GLY A 332 -0.41 -28.28 1.40
N ARG A 333 0.35 -27.64 0.51
CA ARG A 333 0.79 -28.28 -0.74
C ARG A 333 1.87 -29.33 -0.49
N ALA A 334 2.89 -29.01 0.31
CA ALA A 334 3.91 -29.99 0.72
C ALA A 334 3.27 -31.22 1.38
N ALA A 335 2.30 -31.01 2.28
CA ALA A 335 1.57 -32.09 2.94
C ALA A 335 0.84 -33.04 1.97
N ARG A 336 0.37 -32.56 0.81
CA ARG A 336 -0.25 -33.43 -0.21
C ARG A 336 0.75 -34.39 -0.85
N HIS A 337 1.96 -33.92 -1.11
CA HIS A 337 3.03 -34.79 -1.63
C HIS A 337 3.47 -35.82 -0.60
N MET A 338 3.60 -35.39 0.67
CA MET A 338 3.84 -36.31 1.79
C MET A 338 2.71 -37.33 1.96
N ALA A 339 1.43 -36.91 1.83
CA ALA A 339 0.28 -37.80 1.90
C ALA A 339 0.25 -38.84 0.79
N ASN A 340 0.48 -38.42 -0.45
CA ASN A 340 0.43 -39.31 -1.61
C ASN A 340 1.49 -40.41 -1.55
N HIS A 341 2.65 -40.12 -0.95
CA HIS A 341 3.77 -41.05 -0.86
C HIS A 341 4.05 -41.54 0.58
N GLY A 342 3.13 -41.28 1.53
CA GLY A 342 3.25 -41.69 2.94
C GLY A 342 2.89 -43.15 3.22
N GLY A 343 2.65 -43.95 2.18
CA GLY A 343 2.23 -45.34 2.32
C GLY A 343 0.88 -45.52 3.03
N LYS A 344 0.64 -46.72 3.55
CA LYS A 344 -0.57 -47.07 4.32
C LYS A 344 -0.61 -46.50 5.74
N ASP A 345 0.55 -46.36 6.39
CA ASP A 345 0.61 -46.22 7.85
C ASP A 345 0.96 -44.80 8.35
N ALA A 346 1.61 -43.95 7.53
CA ALA A 346 1.97 -42.60 7.98
C ALA A 346 0.72 -41.74 8.17
N GLU A 347 0.52 -41.28 9.41
CA GLU A 347 -0.63 -40.46 9.84
C GLU A 347 -0.21 -39.03 10.17
N GLU A 348 1.00 -38.84 10.70
CA GLU A 348 1.47 -37.52 11.12
C GLU A 348 2.53 -36.97 10.15
N PHE A 349 2.36 -35.72 9.71
CA PHE A 349 3.33 -35.04 8.86
C PHE A 349 3.98 -33.88 9.60
N TYR A 350 5.31 -33.97 9.74
CA TYR A 350 6.14 -32.97 10.37
C TYR A 350 6.87 -32.16 9.30
N ILE A 351 6.43 -30.93 9.07
CA ILE A 351 7.04 -30.04 8.07
C ILE A 351 7.81 -28.94 8.78
N THR A 352 9.13 -28.92 8.60
CA THR A 352 10.00 -27.88 9.18
C THR A 352 10.22 -26.78 8.14
N PRO A 353 9.65 -25.57 8.30
CA PRO A 353 9.88 -24.48 7.37
C PRO A 353 11.29 -23.91 7.52
N ILE A 354 11.94 -23.62 6.40
CA ILE A 354 13.20 -22.88 6.34
C ILE A 354 13.01 -21.59 5.55
N VAL A 355 13.38 -20.49 6.17
CA VAL A 355 13.29 -19.14 5.60
C VAL A 355 14.65 -18.48 5.75
N TYR A 356 15.23 -17.99 4.66
CA TYR A 356 16.59 -17.41 4.68
C TYR A 356 17.65 -18.33 5.32
N ASN A 357 17.57 -19.64 5.06
CA ASN A 357 18.40 -20.68 5.68
C ASN A 357 18.28 -20.79 7.22
N LEU A 358 17.26 -20.17 7.82
CA LEU A 358 16.94 -20.32 9.23
C LEU A 358 15.82 -21.34 9.42
N ARG A 359 16.07 -22.31 10.28
CA ARG A 359 15.12 -23.37 10.63
C ARG A 359 14.05 -22.84 11.59
N GLY A 360 12.79 -22.95 11.20
CA GLY A 360 11.63 -22.62 12.05
C GLY A 360 11.13 -23.83 12.85
N PRO A 361 10.10 -23.62 13.70
CA PRO A 361 9.45 -24.71 14.44
C PRO A 361 8.76 -25.68 13.49
N ALA A 362 8.81 -26.98 13.80
CA ALA A 362 8.16 -27.99 12.97
C ALA A 362 6.64 -27.88 13.10
N VAL A 363 5.94 -27.93 11.97
CA VAL A 363 4.48 -27.91 11.90
C VAL A 363 4.00 -29.36 11.76
N ARG A 364 3.26 -29.86 12.75
CA ARG A 364 2.62 -31.18 12.73
C ARG A 364 1.22 -31.05 12.14
N LEU A 365 0.96 -31.85 11.12
CA LEU A 365 -0.31 -31.92 10.42
C LEU A 365 -0.81 -33.37 10.42
N MET A 366 -2.11 -33.59 10.57
CA MET A 366 -2.70 -34.92 10.51
C MET A 366 -3.14 -35.23 9.08
N ARG A 367 -2.73 -36.41 8.57
CA ARG A 367 -3.12 -36.89 7.24
C ARG A 367 -4.64 -37.05 7.11
N SER A 368 -5.28 -37.60 8.14
CA SER A 368 -6.73 -37.79 8.20
C SER A 368 -7.50 -36.48 7.97
N ASP A 369 -7.04 -35.35 8.51
CA ASP A 369 -7.72 -34.06 8.32
C ASP A 369 -7.76 -33.63 6.84
N PHE A 370 -6.68 -33.88 6.09
CA PHE A 370 -6.63 -33.62 4.65
C PHE A 370 -7.51 -34.60 3.86
N GLU A 371 -7.48 -35.89 4.20
CA GLU A 371 -8.29 -36.91 3.53
C GLU A 371 -9.79 -36.66 3.74
N GLN A 372 -10.18 -36.35 4.98
CA GLN A 372 -11.53 -35.97 5.36
C GLN A 372 -12.00 -34.74 4.58
N ALA A 373 -11.24 -33.65 4.60
CA ALA A 373 -11.62 -32.41 3.92
C ALA A 373 -11.58 -32.50 2.38
N LEU A 374 -10.60 -33.20 1.80
CA LEU A 374 -10.30 -33.11 0.36
C LEU A 374 -10.75 -34.33 -0.46
N VAL A 375 -10.84 -35.52 0.15
CA VAL A 375 -11.26 -36.76 -0.54
C VAL A 375 -12.71 -37.07 -0.21
N HIS A 376 -13.08 -36.99 1.07
CA HIS A 376 -14.42 -37.36 1.54
C HIS A 376 -15.40 -36.19 1.56
N ASN A 377 -14.94 -34.96 1.35
CA ASN A 377 -15.73 -33.72 1.51
C ASN A 377 -16.42 -33.64 2.89
N GLN A 378 -15.77 -34.20 3.91
CA GLN A 378 -16.22 -34.25 5.30
C GLN A 378 -15.19 -33.53 6.15
N GLY A 379 -15.19 -32.20 6.13
CA GLY A 379 -14.25 -31.39 6.91
C GLY A 379 -14.03 -30.03 6.28
N SER A 380 -13.36 -29.14 7.02
CA SER A 380 -13.12 -27.77 6.62
C SER A 380 -11.66 -27.35 6.80
N PRO A 381 -11.16 -26.36 6.03
CA PRO A 381 -9.84 -25.77 6.27
C PRO A 381 -9.64 -25.26 7.71
N GLN A 382 -10.72 -24.84 8.37
CA GLN A 382 -10.71 -24.39 9.77
C GLN A 382 -10.44 -25.54 10.75
N GLU A 383 -10.98 -26.73 10.48
CA GLU A 383 -10.71 -27.92 11.29
C GLU A 383 -9.27 -28.40 11.11
N ILE A 384 -8.78 -28.44 9.86
CA ILE A 384 -7.35 -28.70 9.59
C ILE A 384 -6.49 -27.71 10.37
N TRP A 385 -6.79 -26.41 10.28
CA TRP A 385 -6.04 -25.36 10.97
C TRP A 385 -6.07 -25.51 12.49
N ARG A 386 -7.21 -25.92 13.05
CA ARG A 386 -7.38 -26.12 14.50
C ARG A 386 -6.54 -27.28 15.04
N ASN A 387 -6.33 -28.31 14.24
CA ASN A 387 -5.58 -29.51 14.64
C ASN A 387 -4.07 -29.40 14.38
N VAL A 388 -3.62 -28.33 13.73
CA VAL A 388 -2.19 -28.08 13.51
C VAL A 388 -1.51 -27.80 14.84
N GLU A 389 -0.36 -28.45 15.05
CA GLU A 389 0.50 -28.18 16.19
C GLU A 389 1.85 -27.63 15.75
N PHE A 390 2.33 -26.59 16.43
CA PHE A 390 3.67 -26.05 16.24
C PHE A 390 4.59 -26.59 17.32
N ILE A 391 5.59 -27.36 16.90
CA ILE A 391 6.55 -28.01 17.79
C ILE A 391 7.78 -27.12 17.90
N THR A 392 7.96 -26.57 19.10
CA THR A 392 9.02 -25.61 19.42
C THR A 392 10.19 -26.22 20.18
N ASP A 393 10.20 -27.54 20.43
CA ASP A 393 11.11 -28.17 21.39
C ASP A 393 11.99 -29.24 20.72
N ASP A 394 13.32 -29.02 20.74
CA ASP A 394 14.35 -29.84 20.07
C ASP A 394 14.55 -31.24 20.70
N SER A 395 13.86 -31.56 21.80
CA SER A 395 14.17 -32.71 22.68
C SER A 395 13.64 -34.08 22.21
N LYS A 396 12.80 -34.15 21.15
CA LYS A 396 12.22 -35.42 20.67
C LYS A 396 12.80 -35.98 19.36
N THR A 397 13.71 -35.26 18.71
CA THR A 397 14.28 -35.67 17.40
C THR A 397 15.58 -36.47 17.48
N GLU A 398 16.17 -36.65 18.66
CA GLU A 398 17.32 -37.53 18.86
C GLU A 398 16.89 -38.91 19.35
N LYS A 399 16.86 -39.90 18.45
CA LYS A 399 17.34 -41.27 18.70
C LYS A 399 17.16 -42.15 17.45
N THR A 400 18.13 -42.06 16.55
CA THR A 400 18.71 -43.23 15.82
C THR A 400 20.01 -42.77 15.13
N GLY A 401 21.08 -43.52 15.35
CA GLY A 401 22.47 -43.15 15.02
C GLY A 401 22.74 -43.05 13.51
N THR A 402 23.76 -42.33 13.07
CA THR A 402 25.18 -42.64 13.34
C THR A 402 26.06 -41.39 13.22
N LYS A 403 26.93 -41.18 14.20
CA LYS A 403 27.94 -40.12 14.21
C LYS A 403 29.07 -40.45 13.24
N LYS A 404 29.37 -39.53 12.32
CA LYS A 404 30.73 -39.06 12.10
C LYS A 404 30.71 -37.53 12.22
N PRO A 405 31.51 -36.92 13.11
CA PRO A 405 31.61 -35.47 13.13
C PRO A 405 32.37 -35.03 11.88
N PHE A 406 31.71 -34.28 11.00
CA PHE A 406 32.41 -33.46 10.02
C PHE A 406 33.05 -32.29 10.77
N SER A 407 34.39 -32.25 10.79
CA SER A 407 35.17 -31.13 11.31
C SER A 407 35.01 -29.93 10.37
N PHE A 408 34.40 -28.85 10.87
CA PHE A 408 34.19 -27.57 10.15
C PHE A 408 35.42 -26.64 10.22
N LEU A 409 36.51 -27.06 10.87
CA LEU A 409 37.61 -26.17 11.28
C LEU A 409 38.79 -26.05 10.30
N ASP A 410 38.78 -26.72 9.14
CA ASP A 410 39.88 -26.65 8.17
C ASP A 410 39.67 -25.66 7.00
N TYR A 411 38.55 -24.93 6.94
CA TYR A 411 38.25 -24.03 5.80
C TYR A 411 38.46 -22.53 6.07
N PHE A 412 38.72 -22.12 7.31
CA PHE A 412 38.94 -20.70 7.67
C PHE A 412 40.38 -20.45 8.12
N GLY A 413 41.33 -20.55 7.19
CA GLY A 413 42.59 -19.83 7.31
C GLY A 413 42.36 -18.33 7.03
N PRO A 414 42.97 -17.40 7.77
CA PRO A 414 42.66 -15.98 7.66
C PRO A 414 43.22 -15.43 6.34
N LYS A 415 42.33 -15.09 5.40
CA LYS A 415 42.68 -14.20 4.28
C LYS A 415 42.12 -12.81 4.57
N ASN A 416 43.04 -11.87 4.72
CA ASN A 416 42.78 -10.45 4.91
C ASN A 416 41.96 -9.90 3.73
N TYR A 417 40.72 -9.50 3.98
CA TYR A 417 39.94 -8.70 3.04
C TYR A 417 40.16 -7.23 3.33
N LYS A 418 40.73 -6.51 2.36
CA LYS A 418 40.93 -5.07 2.36
C LYS A 418 39.79 -4.46 1.54
N PHE A 419 38.93 -3.66 2.15
CA PHE A 419 37.92 -2.86 1.44
C PHE A 419 38.62 -1.67 0.77
N ILE A 420 38.43 -1.53 -0.54
CA ILE A 420 38.79 -0.33 -1.31
C ILE A 420 37.48 0.24 -1.85
N LEU A 421 37.22 1.51 -1.54
CA LEU A 421 36.17 2.32 -2.15
C LEU A 421 36.80 3.05 -3.35
N ASP A 422 36.45 2.62 -4.57
CA ASP A 422 36.70 3.43 -5.77
C ASP A 422 35.49 4.32 -6.01
N ASN A 423 35.73 5.63 -5.95
CA ASN A 423 34.83 6.68 -6.41
C ASN A 423 35.31 7.10 -7.81
N ASP A 424 34.70 6.55 -8.85
CA ASP A 424 34.88 7.08 -10.21
C ASP A 424 33.69 7.96 -10.60
N ILE A 425 33.80 9.24 -10.22
CA ILE A 425 33.09 10.34 -10.88
C ILE A 425 33.98 10.77 -12.04
N SER A 426 33.56 10.44 -13.27
CA SER A 426 34.17 10.98 -14.49
C SER A 426 33.48 12.29 -14.84
N LEU A 427 34.18 13.39 -14.61
CA LEU A 427 33.97 14.68 -15.27
C LEU A 427 35.03 14.79 -16.37
N SER A 428 34.59 14.85 -17.62
CA SER A 428 35.43 15.37 -18.72
C SER A 428 34.66 16.48 -19.42
N GLU A 429 34.98 17.72 -19.05
CA GLU A 429 35.07 18.83 -19.99
C GLU A 429 36.19 18.51 -20.99
N GLU A 430 35.97 18.73 -22.28
CA GLU A 430 36.96 19.41 -23.12
C GLU A 430 36.34 19.94 -24.41
N ASP A 431 36.85 21.11 -24.78
CA ASP A 431 36.53 22.00 -25.88
C ASP A 431 36.63 21.37 -27.28
N SER A 432 35.67 21.74 -28.16
CA SER A 432 35.92 22.27 -29.52
C SER A 432 34.62 22.71 -30.19
#